data_AF-A0A814H8J7-F1
#
_entry.id   AF-A0A814H8J7-F1
#
_cell.length_a   1.000
_cell.length_b   1.000
_cell.length_c   1.000
_cell.angle_alpha   90.00
_cell.angle_beta   90.00
_cell.angle_gamma   90.00
#
_symmetry.space_group_name_H-M   'P 1'
#
loop_
_entity.id
_entity.type
_entity.pdbx_description
1 polymer ?
#
loop_
_entity_poly.entity_id
_entity_poly.type
_entity_poly.pdbx_seq_one_letter_code
_entity_poly.pdbx_strand_id
1 'polypeptide(L)'
;MTDVKYRDNVVLTCALCNYRLTDSDLNQLRLPPSEINKYKDYQTSKTLDIYVESTRTVIKCPDRACKWFAITADPNERFKVICEVCLTEFCSICNDAYHYTTKCDEIPRIKQRWYLWCNQERGNYVRQRAEEDVAFQQQLDDYNRAVDQNRRQNEELKQRHAQLTRDELWKQGKCRYCPKCYRVIEKLEGTDIFTSYFVN
;
A
#
# COMPACT_ATOMS: atom_id res chain seq x y z
N MET A 1 -1.71 -8.32 48.56
CA MET A 1 -1.51 -8.09 47.12
C MET A 1 -0.17 -8.73 46.77
N THR A 2 -0.20 -9.84 46.03
CA THR A 2 1.01 -10.57 45.65
C THR A 2 1.43 -10.09 44.27
N ASP A 3 2.45 -9.24 44.22
CA ASP A 3 2.95 -8.71 42.95
C ASP A 3 3.75 -9.81 42.22
N VAL A 4 3.24 -10.21 41.06
CA VAL A 4 3.89 -11.13 40.13
C VAL A 4 4.73 -10.30 39.17
N LYS A 5 6.05 -10.51 39.14
CA LYS A 5 6.96 -9.82 38.21
C LYS A 5 7.35 -10.76 37.07
N TYR A 6 7.19 -10.29 35.84
CA TYR A 6 7.78 -10.93 34.66
C TYR A 6 9.26 -10.53 34.58
N ARG A 7 10.16 -11.51 34.57
CA ARG A 7 11.55 -11.31 34.12
C ARG A 7 11.77 -12.16 32.89
N ASP A 8 12.67 -11.70 32.02
CA ASP A 8 13.00 -12.23 30.69
C ASP A 8 13.56 -13.68 30.67
N ASN A 9 13.24 -14.52 31.66
CA ASN A 9 13.46 -15.95 31.69
C ASN A 9 12.30 -16.69 32.41
N VAL A 10 11.15 -16.72 31.72
CA VAL A 10 10.18 -17.81 31.50
C VAL A 10 9.89 -18.86 32.60
N VAL A 11 9.90 -18.44 33.85
CA VAL A 11 9.35 -19.22 34.95
C VAL A 11 8.64 -18.24 35.87
N LEU A 12 7.34 -18.43 36.11
CA LEU A 12 6.65 -17.63 37.11
C LEU A 12 7.21 -18.00 38.48
N THR A 13 7.86 -17.05 39.13
CA THR A 13 8.42 -17.22 40.46
C THR A 13 7.77 -16.28 41.45
N CYS A 14 7.66 -16.71 42.70
CA CYS A 14 7.25 -15.82 43.78
C CYS A 14 8.29 -14.70 43.94
N ALA A 15 7.85 -13.45 43.91
CA ALA A 15 8.73 -12.29 44.01
C ALA A 15 9.46 -12.17 45.36
N LEU A 16 9.00 -12.86 46.40
CA LEU A 16 9.56 -12.82 47.75
C LEU A 16 10.55 -13.95 48.03
N CYS A 17 10.33 -15.15 47.48
CA CYS A 17 11.13 -16.33 47.80
C CYS A 17 11.68 -17.09 46.57
N ASN A 18 11.46 -16.58 45.35
CA ASN A 18 11.85 -17.20 44.08
C ASN A 18 11.31 -18.62 43.85
N TYR A 19 10.31 -19.06 44.63
CA TYR A 19 9.64 -20.35 44.41
C TYR A 19 9.01 -20.39 43.01
N ARG A 20 9.29 -21.45 42.24
CA ARG A 20 8.72 -21.69 40.91
C ARG A 20 7.26 -22.12 41.04
N LEU A 21 6.35 -21.27 40.59
CA LEU A 21 4.92 -21.52 40.58
C LEU A 21 4.58 -22.60 39.55
N THR A 22 3.76 -23.56 39.97
CA THR A 22 3.17 -24.62 39.15
C THR A 22 1.79 -24.21 38.65
N ASP A 23 1.22 -24.97 37.70
CA ASP A 23 -0.14 -24.73 37.21
C ASP A 23 -1.20 -24.86 38.32
N SER A 24 -0.93 -25.68 39.35
CA SER A 24 -1.78 -25.80 40.54
C SER A 24 -1.76 -24.50 41.36
N ASP A 25 -0.59 -23.90 41.54
CA ASP A 25 -0.42 -22.65 42.30
C ASP A 25 -1.11 -21.48 41.58
N LEU A 26 -1.09 -21.47 40.24
CA LEU A 26 -1.76 -20.46 39.43
C LEU A 26 -3.28 -20.50 39.56
N ASN A 27 -3.88 -21.66 39.79
CA ASN A 27 -5.32 -21.78 40.05
C ASN A 27 -5.70 -21.27 41.46
N GLN A 28 -4.74 -21.28 42.40
CA GLN A 28 -4.94 -20.77 43.77
C GLN A 28 -4.75 -19.26 43.86
N LEU A 29 -3.90 -18.70 42.99
CA LEU A 29 -3.80 -17.28 42.77
C LEU A 29 -5.10 -16.83 42.11
N ARG A 30 -5.93 -16.04 42.82
CA ARG A 30 -7.23 -15.51 42.35
C ARG A 30 -7.06 -14.48 41.21
N LEU A 31 -6.37 -14.89 40.15
CA LEU A 31 -6.13 -14.09 38.96
C LEU A 31 -7.38 -14.09 38.09
N PRO A 32 -7.60 -13.01 37.31
CA PRO A 32 -8.64 -13.01 36.30
C PRO A 32 -8.45 -14.18 35.32
N PRO A 33 -9.53 -14.87 34.89
CA PRO A 33 -9.44 -15.97 33.92
C PRO A 33 -8.70 -15.59 32.62
N SER A 34 -8.80 -14.32 32.19
CA SER A 34 -8.10 -13.79 31.02
C SER A 34 -6.57 -13.86 31.16
N GLU A 35 -6.01 -13.56 32.33
CA GLU A 35 -4.56 -13.59 32.58
C GLU A 35 -4.04 -15.03 32.69
N ILE A 36 -4.82 -15.92 33.32
CA ILE A 36 -4.52 -17.35 33.36
C ILE A 36 -4.49 -17.93 31.94
N ASN A 37 -5.45 -17.57 31.09
CA ASN A 37 -5.50 -18.03 29.70
C ASN A 37 -4.33 -17.49 28.87
N LYS A 38 -3.94 -16.22 29.03
CA LYS A 38 -2.74 -15.66 28.37
C LYS A 38 -1.48 -16.43 28.75
N TYR A 39 -1.31 -16.77 30.03
CA TYR A 39 -0.16 -17.54 30.48
C TYR A 39 -0.16 -18.96 29.92
N LYS A 40 -1.31 -19.64 29.92
CA LYS A 40 -1.46 -20.97 29.32
C LYS A 40 -1.16 -20.96 27.82
N ASP A 41 -1.74 -20.02 27.07
CA ASP A 41 -1.47 -19.84 25.64
C ASP A 41 0.02 -19.60 25.37
N TYR A 42 0.67 -18.79 26.21
CA TYR A 42 2.11 -18.54 26.13
C TYR A 42 2.94 -19.81 26.38
N GLN A 43 2.65 -20.56 27.45
CA GLN A 43 3.34 -21.81 27.77
C GLN A 43 3.15 -22.84 26.65
N THR A 44 1.93 -23.01 26.15
CA THR A 44 1.63 -23.92 25.03
C THR A 44 2.40 -23.52 23.77
N SER A 45 2.40 -22.24 23.39
CA SER A 45 3.18 -21.78 22.23
C SER A 45 4.66 -22.06 22.42
N LYS A 46 5.21 -21.76 23.60
CA LYS A 46 6.63 -21.97 23.87
C LYS A 46 7.03 -23.44 23.84
N THR A 47 6.24 -24.31 24.47
CA THR A 47 6.48 -25.76 24.45
C THR A 47 6.43 -26.31 23.03
N LEU A 48 5.47 -25.85 22.23
CA LEU A 48 5.38 -26.21 20.82
C LEU A 48 6.59 -25.72 20.03
N ASP A 49 7.05 -24.48 20.25
CA ASP A 49 8.22 -23.95 19.54
C ASP A 49 9.49 -24.78 19.86
N ILE A 50 9.70 -25.15 21.13
CA ILE A 50 10.80 -26.05 21.52
C ILE A 50 10.66 -27.43 20.86
N TYR A 51 9.44 -27.95 20.81
CA TYR A 51 9.18 -29.27 20.22
C TYR A 51 9.41 -29.28 18.70
N VAL A 52 8.97 -28.23 18.00
CA VAL A 52 9.20 -28.00 16.57
C VAL A 52 10.70 -27.94 16.27
N GLU A 53 11.46 -27.17 17.06
CA GLU A 53 12.91 -27.03 16.88
C GLU A 53 13.67 -28.34 17.12
N SER A 54 13.25 -29.13 18.11
CA SER A 54 13.94 -30.36 18.53
C SER A 54 13.63 -31.59 17.69
N THR A 55 12.38 -31.75 17.24
CA THR A 55 11.95 -32.98 16.54
C THR A 55 11.89 -32.82 15.04
N ARG A 56 11.70 -31.59 14.52
CA ARG A 56 11.44 -31.28 13.10
C ARG A 56 10.28 -32.06 12.45
N THR A 57 9.57 -32.89 13.20
CA THR A 57 8.39 -33.65 12.73
C THR A 57 7.13 -32.82 12.82
N VAL A 58 7.14 -31.73 13.58
CA VAL A 58 6.00 -30.81 13.70
C VAL A 58 6.24 -29.59 12.83
N ILE A 59 5.28 -29.32 11.95
CA ILE A 59 5.25 -28.17 11.06
C ILE A 59 4.25 -27.17 11.63
N LYS A 60 4.69 -25.92 11.84
CA LYS A 60 3.84 -24.82 12.33
C LYS A 60 3.54 -23.87 11.19
N CYS A 61 2.31 -23.33 11.14
CA CYS A 61 1.99 -22.25 10.23
C CYS A 61 2.90 -21.02 10.47
N PRO A 62 3.48 -20.41 9.42
CA PRO A 62 4.35 -19.23 9.57
C PRO A 62 3.59 -17.97 10.01
N ASP A 63 2.27 -17.92 9.79
CA ASP A 63 1.43 -16.84 10.30
C ASP A 63 1.34 -16.92 11.85
N ARG A 64 1.82 -15.87 12.52
CA ARG A 64 1.85 -15.78 13.99
C ARG A 64 0.47 -15.77 14.64
N ALA A 65 -0.56 -15.35 13.91
CA ALA A 65 -1.94 -15.38 14.41
C ALA A 65 -2.57 -16.78 14.27
N CYS A 66 -2.01 -17.64 13.42
CA CYS A 66 -2.52 -18.96 13.15
C CYS A 66 -1.98 -19.99 14.14
N LYS A 67 -2.87 -20.72 14.82
CA LYS A 67 -2.52 -21.79 15.78
C LYS A 67 -2.43 -23.19 15.12
N TRP A 68 -2.46 -23.26 13.78
CA TRP A 68 -2.45 -24.53 13.05
C TRP A 68 -1.05 -25.17 13.06
N PHE A 69 -1.03 -26.49 13.19
CA PHE A 69 0.16 -27.33 13.11
C PHE A 69 -0.17 -28.66 12.44
N ALA A 70 0.84 -29.29 11.86
CA ALA A 70 0.77 -30.62 11.25
C ALA A 70 1.97 -31.46 11.68
N ILE A 71 1.84 -32.78 11.54
CA ILE A 71 2.92 -33.74 11.78
C ILE A 71 3.33 -34.34 10.44
N THR A 72 4.63 -34.35 10.15
CA THR A 72 5.20 -35.04 9.00
C THR A 72 5.83 -36.37 9.41
N ALA A 73 5.69 -37.38 8.55
CA ALA A 73 6.34 -38.68 8.72
C ALA A 73 7.84 -38.60 8.42
N ASP A 74 8.24 -37.75 7.46
CA ASP A 74 9.64 -37.48 7.14
C ASP A 74 9.94 -35.99 7.37
N PRO A 75 10.75 -35.64 8.39
CA PRO A 75 11.14 -34.27 8.70
C PRO A 75 12.16 -33.68 7.70
N ASN A 76 12.79 -34.51 6.87
CA ASN A 76 13.79 -34.08 5.89
C ASN A 76 13.22 -33.95 4.48
N GLU A 77 12.00 -34.43 4.24
CA GLU A 77 11.34 -34.29 2.95
C GLU A 77 10.82 -32.86 2.77
N ARG A 78 11.19 -32.26 1.65
CA ARG A 78 10.77 -30.92 1.28
C ARG A 78 9.50 -30.98 0.44
N PHE A 79 8.42 -30.40 0.95
CA PHE A 79 7.15 -30.33 0.22
C PHE A 79 6.40 -29.03 0.52
N LYS A 80 5.38 -28.76 -0.30
CA LYS A 80 4.50 -27.61 -0.15
C LYS A 80 3.44 -27.92 0.90
N VAL A 81 3.35 -27.06 1.90
CA VAL A 81 2.31 -27.11 2.93
C VAL A 81 1.30 -26.01 2.64
N ILE A 82 0.01 -26.36 2.75
CA ILE A 82 -1.09 -25.41 2.70
C ILE A 82 -1.78 -25.46 4.05
N CYS A 83 -1.76 -24.36 4.78
CA CYS A 83 -2.46 -24.27 6.05
C CYS A 83 -3.98 -24.39 5.84
N GLU A 84 -4.64 -25.32 6.51
CA GLU A 84 -6.09 -25.53 6.37
C GLU A 84 -6.92 -24.40 6.99
N VAL A 85 -6.32 -23.58 7.85
CA VAL A 85 -7.01 -22.50 8.57
C VAL A 85 -6.89 -21.16 7.83
N CYS A 86 -5.67 -20.73 7.54
CA CYS A 86 -5.42 -19.42 6.91
C CYS A 86 -5.01 -19.51 5.43
N LEU A 87 -4.98 -20.71 4.85
CA LEU A 87 -4.64 -20.97 3.44
C LEU A 87 -3.25 -20.48 3.02
N THR A 88 -2.38 -20.14 3.98
CA THR A 88 -1.00 -19.75 3.69
C THR A 88 -0.24 -20.95 3.13
N GLU A 89 0.48 -20.72 2.04
CA GLU A 89 1.31 -21.72 1.38
C GLU A 89 2.79 -21.50 1.72
N PHE A 90 3.46 -22.55 2.20
CA PHE A 90 4.84 -22.44 2.67
C PHE A 90 5.61 -23.76 2.54
N CYS A 91 6.91 -23.69 2.74
CA CYS A 91 7.83 -24.82 2.68
C CYS A 91 7.90 -25.55 4.02
N SER A 92 7.80 -26.88 3.99
CA SER A 92 7.86 -27.74 5.19
C SER A 92 9.16 -27.61 6.01
N ILE A 93 10.26 -27.19 5.38
CA ILE A 93 11.59 -27.15 6.02
C ILE A 93 11.93 -25.75 6.56
N CYS A 94 11.78 -24.70 5.73
CA CYS A 94 12.23 -23.35 6.10
C CYS A 94 11.10 -22.43 6.57
N ASN A 95 9.84 -22.88 6.51
CA ASN A 95 8.64 -22.09 6.83
C ASN A 95 8.48 -20.78 6.03
N ASP A 96 9.24 -20.61 4.96
CA ASP A 96 9.08 -19.50 4.00
C ASP A 96 8.10 -19.88 2.88
N ALA A 97 7.71 -18.88 2.06
CA ALA A 97 6.92 -19.12 0.86
C ALA A 97 7.50 -20.26 0.02
N TYR A 98 6.63 -21.19 -0.41
CA TYR A 98 7.11 -22.38 -1.11
C TYR A 98 7.85 -22.03 -2.40
N HIS A 99 9.02 -22.63 -2.57
CA HIS A 99 9.94 -22.33 -3.67
C HIS A 99 10.19 -23.59 -4.50
N TYR A 100 9.78 -23.61 -5.76
CA TYR A 100 9.81 -24.84 -6.58
C TYR A 100 11.23 -25.25 -6.96
N THR A 101 11.99 -24.34 -7.55
CA THR A 101 13.28 -24.61 -8.20
C THR A 101 14.49 -24.31 -7.32
N THR A 102 14.30 -23.53 -6.27
CA THR A 102 15.36 -23.04 -5.38
C THR A 102 15.48 -23.94 -4.14
N LYS A 103 16.67 -24.04 -3.57
CA LYS A 103 16.87 -24.75 -2.30
C LYS A 103 16.63 -23.84 -1.09
N CYS A 104 16.29 -24.42 0.07
CA CYS A 104 15.95 -23.65 1.27
C CYS A 104 17.10 -22.76 1.76
N ASP A 105 18.34 -23.22 1.63
CA ASP A 105 19.58 -22.53 2.01
C ASP A 105 19.90 -21.32 1.12
N GLU A 106 19.39 -21.29 -0.12
CA GLU A 106 19.59 -20.19 -1.06
C GLU A 106 18.61 -19.03 -0.81
N ILE A 107 17.46 -19.29 -0.18
CA ILE A 107 16.40 -18.31 0.04
C ILE A 107 16.87 -17.05 0.78
N PRO A 108 17.63 -17.14 1.90
CA PRO A 108 18.12 -15.94 2.58
C PRO A 108 18.98 -15.06 1.69
N ARG A 109 19.88 -15.66 0.89
CA ARG A 109 20.75 -14.95 -0.04
C ARG A 109 19.96 -14.29 -1.17
N ILE A 110 18.97 -14.98 -1.73
CA ILE A 110 18.10 -14.44 -2.78
C ILE A 110 17.26 -13.28 -2.25
N LYS A 111 16.68 -13.42 -1.05
CA LYS A 111 15.93 -12.35 -0.39
C LYS A 111 16.81 -11.12 -0.13
N GLN A 112 18.02 -11.32 0.38
CA GLN A 112 18.96 -10.23 0.60
C GLN A 112 19.32 -9.54 -0.72
N ARG A 113 19.64 -10.30 -1.77
CA ARG A 113 19.94 -9.76 -3.09
C ARG A 113 18.76 -8.99 -3.67
N TRP A 114 17.55 -9.53 -3.55
CA TRP A 114 16.32 -8.88 -3.99
C TRP A 114 16.06 -7.58 -3.22
N TYR A 115 16.30 -7.57 -1.91
CA TYR A 115 16.17 -6.37 -1.09
C TYR A 115 17.18 -5.28 -1.51
N LEU A 116 18.44 -5.66 -1.75
CA LEU A 116 19.46 -4.74 -2.28
C LEU A 116 19.06 -4.19 -3.65
N TRP A 117 18.57 -5.08 -4.52
CA TRP A 117 18.05 -4.68 -5.82
C TRP A 117 16.93 -3.65 -5.69
N CYS A 118 15.89 -3.96 -4.91
CA CYS A 118 14.72 -3.07 -4.76
C CYS A 118 15.07 -1.70 -4.18
N ASN A 119 16.00 -1.63 -3.23
CA ASN A 119 16.28 -0.39 -2.51
C ASN A 119 17.42 0.45 -3.09
N GLN A 120 18.42 -0.16 -3.72
CA GLN A 120 19.65 0.53 -4.12
C GLN A 120 19.87 0.51 -5.63
N GLU A 121 19.63 -0.63 -6.28
CA GLU A 121 20.09 -0.84 -7.65
C GLU A 121 19.00 -0.69 -8.71
N ARG A 122 17.72 -0.92 -8.35
CA ARG A 122 16.59 -0.84 -9.27
C ARG A 122 16.49 0.54 -9.92
N GLY A 123 16.72 1.61 -9.14
CA GLY A 123 16.71 2.97 -9.68
C GLY A 123 17.85 3.23 -10.67
N ASN A 124 19.04 2.71 -10.39
CA ASN A 124 20.19 2.80 -11.30
C ASN A 124 19.92 2.03 -12.59
N TYR A 125 19.39 0.81 -12.48
CA TYR A 125 19.01 0.01 -13.64
C TYR A 125 17.95 0.67 -14.50
N VAL A 126 16.91 1.27 -13.89
CA VAL A 126 15.86 1.98 -14.64
C VAL A 126 16.42 3.22 -15.33
N ARG A 127 17.31 3.98 -14.68
CA ARG A 127 18.00 5.12 -15.30
C ARG A 127 18.90 4.69 -16.46
N GLN A 128 19.74 3.69 -16.23
CA GLN A 128 20.61 3.14 -17.26
C GLN A 128 19.80 2.58 -18.45
N ARG A 129 18.70 1.90 -18.17
CA ARG A 129 17.76 1.45 -19.21
C ARG A 129 17.14 2.63 -19.96
N ALA A 130 16.73 3.68 -19.27
CA ALA A 130 16.18 4.89 -19.90
C ALA A 130 17.23 5.63 -20.74
N GLU A 131 18.51 5.59 -20.36
CA GLU A 131 19.64 6.14 -21.12
C GLU A 131 19.99 5.28 -22.36
N GLU A 132 19.91 3.95 -22.23
CA GLU A 132 20.04 3.01 -23.35
C GLU A 132 18.84 3.10 -24.32
N ASP A 133 17.72 3.64 -23.84
CA ASP A 133 16.52 3.95 -24.60
C ASP A 133 16.66 5.30 -25.36
N VAL A 134 17.70 5.43 -26.19
CA VAL A 134 17.87 6.59 -27.10
C VAL A 134 16.66 6.77 -28.03
N ALA A 135 15.92 5.68 -28.31
CA ALA A 135 14.63 5.71 -28.98
C ALA A 135 13.51 6.34 -28.13
N PHE A 136 13.58 6.20 -26.81
CA PHE A 136 12.65 6.83 -25.86
C PHE A 136 12.94 8.31 -25.67
N GLN A 137 14.21 8.74 -25.80
CA GLN A 137 14.56 10.15 -25.80
C GLN A 137 13.90 10.90 -26.98
N GLN A 138 13.91 10.30 -28.18
CA GLN A 138 13.18 10.86 -29.33
C GLN A 138 11.67 10.91 -29.09
N GLN A 139 11.09 9.86 -28.51
CA GLN A 139 9.67 9.85 -28.14
C GLN A 139 9.34 10.90 -27.07
N LEU A 140 10.24 11.13 -26.11
CA LEU A 140 10.09 12.15 -25.08
C LEU A 140 10.16 13.56 -25.68
N ASP A 141 11.07 13.79 -26.62
CA ASP A 141 11.21 15.06 -27.34
C ASP A 141 9.97 15.33 -28.22
N ASP A 142 9.44 14.32 -28.91
CA ASP A 142 8.20 14.41 -29.68
C ASP A 142 6.99 14.70 -28.78
N TYR A 143 6.89 14.00 -27.65
CA TYR A 143 5.86 14.24 -26.66
C TYR A 143 5.94 15.66 -26.09
N ASN A 144 7.14 16.12 -25.71
CA ASN A 144 7.36 17.48 -25.20
C ASN A 144 7.02 18.55 -26.24
N ARG A 145 7.34 18.33 -27.52
CA ARG A 145 6.92 19.19 -28.65
C ARG A 145 5.39 19.25 -28.76
N ALA A 146 4.71 18.11 -28.70
CA ALA A 146 3.25 18.04 -28.78
C ALA A 146 2.55 18.71 -27.58
N VAL A 147 3.12 18.58 -26.38
CA VAL A 147 2.61 19.24 -25.17
C VAL A 147 2.75 20.76 -25.27
N ASP A 148 3.90 21.28 -25.73
CA ASP A 148 4.08 22.72 -25.88
C ASP A 148 3.17 23.30 -26.97
N GLN A 149 2.97 22.59 -28.08
CA GLN A 149 2.02 22.98 -29.12
C GLN A 149 0.59 23.04 -28.59
N ASN A 150 0.15 22.01 -27.86
CA ASN A 150 -1.18 22.00 -27.22
C ASN A 150 -1.33 23.13 -26.20
N ARG A 151 -0.28 23.45 -25.43
CA ARG A 151 -0.29 24.57 -24.50
C ARG A 151 -0.51 25.90 -25.23
N ARG A 152 0.24 26.16 -26.29
CA ARG A 152 0.10 27.39 -27.10
C ARG A 152 -1.29 27.49 -27.73
N GLN A 153 -1.81 26.40 -28.30
CA GLN A 153 -3.16 26.36 -28.86
C GLN A 153 -4.23 26.62 -27.79
N ASN A 154 -4.09 26.04 -26.61
CA ASN A 154 -5.01 26.28 -25.49
C ASN A 154 -4.95 27.72 -24.98
N GLU A 155 -3.76 28.34 -24.91
CA GLU A 155 -3.62 29.75 -24.57
C GLU A 155 -4.29 30.64 -25.61
N GLU A 156 -4.09 30.36 -26.89
CA GLU A 156 -4.73 31.10 -27.98
C GLU A 156 -6.27 30.95 -27.93
N LEU A 157 -6.77 29.74 -27.72
CA LEU A 157 -8.21 29.48 -27.56
C LEU A 157 -8.79 30.23 -26.36
N LYS A 158 -8.08 30.28 -25.23
CA LYS A 158 -8.48 31.07 -24.05
C LYS A 158 -8.55 32.56 -24.38
N GLN A 159 -7.57 33.09 -25.10
CA GLN A 159 -7.57 34.50 -25.52
C GLN A 159 -8.73 34.81 -26.45
N ARG A 160 -8.98 33.98 -27.47
CA ARG A 160 -10.14 34.14 -28.37
C ARG A 160 -11.46 34.04 -27.62
N HIS A 161 -11.59 33.10 -26.68
CA HIS A 161 -12.79 32.97 -25.85
C HIS A 161 -13.00 34.20 -24.95
N ALA A 162 -11.94 34.75 -24.37
CA ALA A 162 -12.01 35.98 -23.58
C ALA A 162 -12.39 37.19 -24.45
N GLN A 163 -11.93 37.25 -25.70
CA GLN A 163 -12.35 38.27 -26.66
C GLN A 163 -13.85 38.14 -26.99
N LEU A 164 -14.32 36.94 -27.36
CA LEU A 164 -15.74 36.70 -27.65
C LEU A 164 -16.64 37.04 -26.46
N THR A 165 -16.23 36.65 -25.24
CA THR A 165 -16.97 37.01 -24.02
C THR A 165 -17.06 38.52 -23.83
N ARG A 166 -15.98 39.26 -24.08
CA ARG A 166 -16.00 40.73 -24.02
C ARG A 166 -16.93 41.33 -25.05
N ASP A 167 -16.91 40.81 -26.29
CA ASP A 167 -17.79 41.27 -27.37
C ASP A 167 -19.26 41.01 -27.02
N GLU A 168 -19.60 39.85 -26.47
CA GLU A 168 -20.96 39.53 -26.05
C GLU A 168 -21.43 40.41 -24.88
N LEU A 169 -20.57 40.67 -23.87
CA LEU A 169 -20.89 41.59 -22.78
C LEU A 169 -21.08 43.03 -23.29
N TRP A 170 -20.25 43.46 -24.24
CA TRP A 170 -20.40 44.77 -24.89
C TRP A 170 -21.72 44.86 -25.65
N LYS A 171 -22.07 43.84 -26.45
CA LYS A 171 -23.36 43.75 -27.15
C LYS A 171 -24.53 43.75 -26.16
N GLN A 172 -24.43 43.02 -25.04
CA GLN A 172 -25.47 43.01 -24.01
C GLN A 172 -25.63 44.39 -23.35
N GLY A 173 -24.55 45.16 -23.20
CA GLY A 173 -24.60 46.51 -22.64
C GLY A 173 -25.16 47.55 -23.63
N LYS A 174 -24.72 47.50 -24.88
CA LYS A 174 -24.95 48.55 -25.89
C LYS A 174 -26.05 48.24 -26.89
N CYS A 175 -26.39 46.97 -27.12
CA CYS A 175 -27.40 46.57 -28.11
C CYS A 175 -28.74 46.20 -27.47
N ARG A 176 -29.84 46.59 -28.10
CA ARG A 176 -31.22 46.21 -27.73
C ARG A 176 -31.98 45.75 -28.97
N TYR A 177 -33.11 45.08 -28.78
CA TYR A 177 -34.05 44.82 -29.87
C TYR A 177 -35.08 45.94 -29.96
N CYS A 178 -35.35 46.41 -31.17
CA CYS A 178 -36.45 47.33 -31.40
C CYS A 178 -37.79 46.61 -31.12
N PRO A 179 -38.68 47.14 -30.27
CA PRO A 179 -39.93 46.47 -29.90
C PRO A 179 -40.95 46.36 -31.05
N LYS A 180 -40.75 47.08 -32.16
CA LYS A 180 -41.67 47.11 -33.30
C LYS A 180 -41.27 46.15 -34.42
N CYS A 181 -39.97 46.02 -34.72
CA CYS A 181 -39.47 45.22 -35.83
C CYS A 181 -38.45 44.15 -35.43
N TYR A 182 -38.11 44.07 -34.13
CA TYR A 182 -37.18 43.11 -33.53
C TYR A 182 -35.79 43.07 -34.19
N ARG A 183 -35.37 44.17 -34.82
CA ARG A 183 -33.98 44.36 -35.30
C ARG A 183 -33.08 44.85 -34.17
N VAL A 184 -31.79 44.51 -34.24
CA VAL A 184 -30.77 44.96 -33.27
C VAL A 184 -30.47 46.45 -33.48
N ILE A 185 -30.49 47.23 -32.41
CA ILE A 185 -30.17 48.67 -32.38
C ILE A 185 -29.08 48.92 -31.33
N GLU A 186 -28.10 49.77 -31.66
CA GLU A 186 -26.97 50.11 -30.79
C GLU A 186 -27.19 51.46 -30.08
N LYS A 187 -26.77 51.58 -28.82
CA LYS A 187 -26.79 52.81 -28.04
C LYS A 187 -25.52 53.64 -28.30
N LEU A 188 -25.65 54.75 -29.02
CA LEU A 188 -24.57 55.73 -29.19
C LEU A 188 -24.34 56.51 -27.90
N GLU A 189 -23.09 56.92 -27.64
CA GLU A 189 -22.75 57.69 -26.44
C GLU A 189 -23.25 59.14 -26.54
N GLY A 190 -23.81 59.66 -25.45
CA GLY A 190 -24.16 61.08 -25.30
C GLY A 190 -25.65 61.43 -25.39
N THR A 191 -26.55 60.51 -25.76
CA THR A 191 -28.01 60.72 -25.70
C THR A 191 -28.77 59.41 -25.46
N ASP A 192 -29.94 59.44 -24.81
CA ASP A 192 -30.81 58.26 -24.59
C ASP A 192 -31.62 57.86 -25.83
N ILE A 193 -31.06 58.08 -27.02
CA ILE A 193 -31.72 57.87 -28.31
C ILE A 193 -31.01 56.73 -29.03
N PHE A 194 -31.75 55.65 -29.34
CA PHE A 194 -31.22 54.51 -30.07
C PHE A 194 -31.49 54.70 -31.56
N THR A 195 -30.42 54.66 -32.38
CA THR A 195 -30.52 54.82 -33.84
C THR A 195 -30.29 53.49 -34.54
N SER A 196 -31.21 53.09 -35.43
CA SER A 196 -31.04 51.90 -36.26
C SER A 196 -30.15 52.21 -37.45
N TYR A 197 -28.99 51.56 -37.54
CA TYR A 197 -28.16 51.61 -38.75
C TYR A 197 -28.59 50.49 -39.71
N PHE A 198 -28.83 50.85 -40.97
CA PHE A 198 -28.95 49.90 -42.08
C PHE A 198 -27.53 49.49 -42.49
N VAL A 199 -27.19 48.22 -42.32
CA VAL A 199 -26.02 47.62 -42.93
C VAL A 199 -26.54 46.79 -44.11
N ASN A 200 -26.16 47.16 -45.34
CA ASN A 200 -26.43 46.39 -46.56
C ASN A 200 -25.58 45.13 -46.62
#